data_AF-A0A3C1M314-F1
#
_entry.id   AF-A0A3C1M314-F1
#
_cell.length_a   1.000
_cell.length_b   1.000
_cell.length_c   1.000
_cell.angle_alpha   90.00
_cell.angle_beta   90.00
_cell.angle_gamma   90.00
#
_symmetry.space_group_name_H-M   'P 1'
#
loop_
_entity.id
_entity.type
_entity.pdbx_description
1 polymer ?
#
loop_
_entity_poly.entity_id
_entity_poly.type
_entity_poly.pdbx_seq_one_letter_code
_entity_poly.pdbx_strand_id
1 'polypeptide(L)'
;MAEALKRAPEGQHFASEPLPDCFAQLQREFGDRPNVHLSNCALADETGTTTFVHVVTNPAFSGLRPRRYFRGELESTETTQEITVPVARLDEVIPPEVKIAWIKIDVEGGEQQVLAGATGLLKRDRPYVVLEHGLGAADCYGTTPEMIWDLFTECTLAVSTLERWLRGEEALDREGFSRAFYSGEYYFLAYPVPIWQVLDRQVATLHQQLATLEQQYALERQVSARLQQEIVAMASSKFWKARELWFQLKKKLKGS
;
A
#
# COMPACT_ATOMS: atom_id res chain seq x y z
N MET A 1 4.38 2.11 -25.48
CA MET A 1 4.18 3.46 -26.08
C MET A 1 3.28 3.44 -27.32
N ALA A 2 3.63 2.72 -28.40
CA ALA A 2 2.86 2.74 -29.66
C ALA A 2 1.34 2.50 -29.51
N GLU A 3 0.93 1.50 -28.72
CA GLU A 3 -0.49 1.25 -28.46
C GLU A 3 -1.18 2.38 -27.70
N ALA A 4 -0.50 3.04 -26.74
CA ALA A 4 -1.05 4.19 -26.02
C ALA A 4 -1.30 5.36 -26.99
N LEU A 5 -0.33 5.65 -27.87
CA LEU A 5 -0.48 6.66 -28.93
C LEU A 5 -1.62 6.34 -29.90
N LYS A 6 -1.81 5.06 -30.24
CA LYS A 6 -2.92 4.64 -31.11
C LYS A 6 -4.28 4.83 -30.45
N ARG A 7 -4.38 4.63 -29.14
CA ARG A 7 -5.63 4.75 -28.37
C ARG A 7 -5.95 6.19 -27.95
N ALA A 8 -4.93 7.01 -27.74
CA ALA A 8 -5.06 8.41 -27.34
C ALA A 8 -4.08 9.31 -28.13
N PRO A 9 -4.29 9.50 -29.45
CA PRO A 9 -3.35 10.22 -30.32
C PRO A 9 -3.14 11.68 -29.92
N GLU A 10 -4.16 12.32 -29.35
CA GLU A 10 -4.12 13.71 -28.87
C GLU A 10 -3.75 13.83 -27.38
N GLY A 11 -3.59 12.69 -26.68
CA GLY A 11 -3.20 12.66 -25.27
C GLY A 11 -1.73 13.05 -25.09
N GLN A 12 -1.38 13.52 -23.89
CA GLN A 12 0.01 13.66 -23.47
C GLN A 12 0.50 12.32 -22.92
N HIS A 13 1.68 11.86 -23.36
CA HIS A 13 2.25 10.57 -23.00
C HIS A 13 3.58 10.77 -22.30
N PHE A 14 3.73 10.23 -21.10
CA PHE A 14 4.97 10.28 -20.34
C PHE A 14 5.49 8.86 -20.17
N ALA A 15 6.78 8.65 -20.41
CA ALA A 15 7.42 7.36 -20.15
C ALA A 15 8.79 7.55 -19.50
N SER A 16 9.03 6.76 -18.46
CA SER A 16 10.31 6.67 -17.77
C SER A 16 10.96 5.33 -18.09
N GLU A 17 12.22 5.35 -18.52
CA GLU A 17 12.99 4.15 -18.88
C GLU A 17 14.41 4.29 -18.32
N PRO A 18 14.81 3.50 -17.31
CA PRO A 18 16.13 3.63 -16.68
C PRO A 18 17.27 3.11 -17.55
N LEU A 19 17.04 2.08 -18.37
CA LEU A 19 18.10 1.45 -19.15
C LEU A 19 18.50 2.38 -20.32
N PRO A 20 19.78 2.80 -20.41
CA PRO A 20 20.21 3.75 -21.43
C PRO A 20 19.91 3.33 -22.87
N ASP A 21 20.14 2.04 -23.19
CA ASP A 21 19.91 1.52 -24.54
C ASP A 21 18.42 1.46 -24.91
N CYS A 22 17.57 1.06 -23.96
CA CYS A 22 16.11 1.04 -24.12
C CYS A 22 15.57 2.47 -24.24
N PHE A 23 16.07 3.41 -23.44
CA PHE A 23 15.71 4.81 -23.53
C PHE A 23 16.11 5.43 -24.87
N ALA A 24 17.33 5.16 -25.35
CA ALA A 24 17.79 5.61 -26.65
C ALA A 24 16.94 5.04 -27.80
N GLN A 25 16.40 3.82 -27.64
CA GLN A 25 15.43 3.27 -28.57
C GLN A 25 14.09 4.02 -28.53
N LEU A 26 13.55 4.28 -27.34
CA LEU A 26 12.32 5.08 -27.19
C LEU A 26 12.46 6.47 -27.79
N GLN A 27 13.61 7.13 -27.59
CA GLN A 27 13.91 8.44 -28.20
C GLN A 27 13.93 8.37 -29.72
N ARG A 28 14.57 7.36 -30.32
CA ARG A 28 14.60 7.18 -31.78
C ARG A 28 13.21 6.92 -32.36
N GLU A 29 12.36 6.20 -31.66
CA GLU A 29 11.04 5.81 -32.17
C GLU A 29 9.95 6.88 -31.93
N PHE A 30 10.03 7.62 -30.83
CA PHE A 30 8.94 8.50 -30.39
C PHE A 30 9.37 9.92 -30.02
N GLY A 31 10.67 10.22 -29.95
CA GLY A 31 11.20 11.50 -29.44
C GLY A 31 10.82 12.73 -30.28
N ASP A 32 10.52 12.55 -31.56
CA ASP A 32 10.08 13.66 -32.43
C ASP A 32 8.58 13.99 -32.28
N ARG A 33 7.83 13.24 -31.46
CA ARG A 33 6.40 13.48 -31.25
C ARG A 33 6.18 14.56 -30.18
N PRO A 34 5.45 15.64 -30.49
CA PRO A 34 5.30 16.77 -29.57
C PRO A 34 4.49 16.45 -28.30
N ASN A 35 3.75 15.34 -28.30
CA ASN A 35 2.94 14.87 -27.17
C ASN A 35 3.55 13.68 -26.43
N VAL A 36 4.84 13.38 -26.67
CA VAL A 36 5.58 12.33 -25.97
C VAL A 36 6.74 12.95 -25.18
N HIS A 37 6.77 12.66 -23.89
CA HIS A 37 7.79 13.12 -22.94
C HIS A 37 8.51 11.90 -22.38
N LEU A 38 9.82 11.83 -22.57
CA LEU A 38 10.64 10.69 -22.17
C LEU A 38 11.64 11.10 -21.10
N SER A 39 11.75 10.30 -20.03
CA SER A 39 12.71 10.49 -18.94
C SER A 39 13.62 9.28 -18.79
N ASN A 40 14.95 9.49 -18.84
CA ASN A 40 15.92 8.40 -18.62
C ASN A 40 16.23 8.24 -17.14
N CYS A 41 15.24 7.78 -16.38
CA CYS A 41 15.36 7.57 -14.95
C CYS A 41 14.47 6.40 -14.49
N ALA A 42 14.82 5.84 -13.33
CA ALA A 42 13.88 5.05 -12.55
C ALA A 42 12.91 5.95 -11.79
N LEU A 43 11.72 5.44 -11.52
CA LEU A 43 10.75 6.10 -10.65
C LEU A 43 10.76 5.43 -9.28
N ALA A 44 10.76 6.24 -8.22
CA ALA A 44 10.70 5.77 -6.84
C ALA A 44 10.11 6.86 -5.93
N ASP A 45 10.24 6.69 -4.62
CA ASP A 45 9.76 7.59 -3.56
C ASP A 45 10.71 8.75 -3.24
N GLU A 46 11.91 8.75 -3.83
CA GLU A 46 12.92 9.80 -3.70
C GLU A 46 13.60 10.14 -5.04
N THR A 47 14.25 11.30 -5.07
CA THR A 47 15.01 11.79 -6.22
C THR A 47 16.50 11.74 -5.93
N GLY A 48 17.29 11.27 -6.89
CA GLY A 48 18.73 11.12 -6.72
C GLY A 48 19.35 10.21 -7.77
N THR A 49 20.34 9.43 -7.36
CA THR A 49 20.95 8.38 -8.18
C THR A 49 21.02 7.09 -7.36
N THR A 50 20.85 5.95 -8.02
CA THR A 50 20.91 4.66 -7.35
C THR A 50 21.54 3.58 -8.23
N THR A 51 21.86 2.45 -7.62
CA THR A 51 22.24 1.23 -8.33
C THR A 51 21.00 0.57 -8.90
N PHE A 52 21.04 0.21 -10.17
CA PHE A 52 20.00 -0.50 -10.89
C PHE A 52 20.56 -1.81 -11.42
N VAL A 53 19.79 -2.88 -11.26
CA VAL A 53 20.15 -4.23 -11.71
C VAL A 53 19.68 -4.40 -13.14
N HIS A 54 20.60 -4.29 -14.09
CA HIS A 54 20.37 -4.62 -15.49
C HIS A 54 20.49 -6.13 -15.69
N VAL A 55 19.38 -6.78 -16.00
CA VAL A 55 19.34 -8.21 -16.34
C VAL A 55 19.67 -8.36 -17.83
N VAL A 56 20.96 -8.48 -18.14
CA VAL A 56 21.49 -8.46 -19.52
C VAL A 56 20.85 -9.53 -20.40
N THR A 57 20.56 -10.71 -19.86
CA THR A 57 19.92 -11.80 -20.60
C THR A 57 18.42 -11.62 -20.81
N ASN A 58 17.76 -10.81 -19.98
CA ASN A 58 16.35 -10.48 -20.10
C ASN A 58 16.06 -9.08 -19.54
N PRO A 59 16.30 -8.01 -20.32
CA PRO A 59 16.23 -6.64 -19.83
C PRO A 59 14.88 -6.24 -19.24
N ALA A 60 13.78 -6.92 -19.63
CA ALA A 60 12.45 -6.69 -19.08
C ALA A 60 12.38 -6.97 -17.57
N PHE A 61 13.23 -7.84 -17.03
CA PHE A 61 13.28 -8.14 -15.59
C PHE A 61 14.24 -7.22 -14.80
N SER A 62 14.72 -6.15 -15.42
CA SER A 62 15.62 -5.20 -14.76
C SER A 62 14.86 -4.31 -13.77
N GLY A 63 15.49 -3.99 -12.65
CA GLY A 63 14.83 -3.25 -11.59
C GLY A 63 15.82 -2.62 -10.59
N LEU A 64 15.26 -1.92 -9.60
CA LEU A 64 16.02 -1.27 -8.53
C LEU A 64 16.65 -2.27 -7.54
N ARG A 65 16.18 -3.52 -7.53
CA ARG A 65 16.71 -4.61 -6.72
C ARG A 65 16.78 -5.90 -7.53
N PRO A 66 17.70 -6.82 -7.20
CA PRO A 66 17.66 -8.15 -7.75
C PRO A 66 16.39 -8.86 -7.27
N ARG A 67 15.82 -9.69 -8.14
CA ARG A 67 14.68 -10.54 -7.79
C ARG A 67 14.96 -11.99 -8.13
N ARG A 68 14.04 -12.88 -7.73
CA ARG A 68 14.10 -14.28 -8.14
C ARG A 68 13.59 -14.39 -9.57
N TYR A 69 14.37 -15.03 -10.43
CA TYR A 69 14.03 -15.22 -11.83
C TYR A 69 13.51 -16.64 -12.02
N PHE A 70 12.35 -16.77 -12.67
CA PHE A 70 11.74 -18.06 -12.92
C PHE A 70 11.47 -18.22 -14.42
N ARG A 71 11.70 -19.44 -14.93
CA ARG A 71 11.29 -19.89 -16.25
C ARG A 71 10.37 -21.10 -16.09
N GLY A 72 9.07 -20.83 -16.03
CA GLY A 72 8.09 -21.82 -15.58
C GLY A 72 8.23 -22.04 -14.07
N GLU A 73 8.28 -23.30 -13.63
CA GLU A 73 8.44 -23.67 -12.21
C GLU A 73 9.90 -23.71 -11.74
N LEU A 74 10.86 -23.48 -12.64
CA LEU A 74 12.30 -23.57 -12.35
C LEU A 74 12.93 -22.19 -12.20
N GLU A 75 13.73 -22.03 -11.14
CA GLU A 75 14.56 -20.83 -10.96
C GLU A 75 15.61 -20.77 -12.08
N SER A 76 15.66 -19.65 -12.80
CA SER A 76 16.62 -19.42 -13.89
C SER A 76 17.80 -18.59 -13.40
N THR A 77 18.99 -18.92 -13.90
CA THR A 77 20.17 -18.07 -13.72
C THR A 77 20.18 -17.02 -14.82
N GLU A 78 19.98 -15.76 -14.45
CA GLU A 78 20.12 -14.63 -15.36
C GLU A 78 21.49 -13.96 -15.18
N THR A 79 22.05 -13.43 -16.27
CA THR A 79 23.26 -12.60 -16.18
C THR A 79 22.85 -11.19 -15.83
N THR A 80 23.39 -10.66 -14.73
CA THR A 80 23.09 -9.32 -14.26
C THR A 80 24.34 -8.44 -14.25
N GLN A 81 24.11 -7.13 -14.42
CA GLN A 81 25.10 -6.08 -14.26
C GLN A 81 24.48 -4.96 -13.44
N GLU A 82 25.25 -4.38 -12.53
CA GLU A 82 24.85 -3.15 -11.86
C GLU A 82 25.26 -1.93 -12.68
N ILE A 83 24.33 -0.99 -12.83
CA ILE A 83 24.57 0.32 -13.44
C ILE A 83 24.06 1.41 -12.50
N THR A 84 24.61 2.62 -12.61
CA THR A 84 24.07 3.78 -11.88
C THR A 84 23.08 4.52 -12.76
N VAL A 85 21.86 4.75 -12.27
CA VAL A 85 20.81 5.48 -12.99
C VAL A 85 20.29 6.65 -12.15
N PRO A 86 19.80 7.73 -12.79
CA PRO A 86 18.98 8.73 -12.09
C PRO A 86 17.68 8.11 -11.59
N VAL A 87 17.19 8.62 -10.46
CA VAL A 87 15.90 8.28 -9.87
C VAL A 87 15.12 9.56 -9.66
N ALA A 88 13.81 9.53 -9.91
CA ALA A 88 12.93 10.66 -9.68
C ALA A 88 11.59 10.21 -9.09
N ARG A 89 10.94 11.11 -8.37
CA ARG A 89 9.53 10.96 -8.00
C ARG A 89 8.63 11.25 -9.19
N LEU A 90 7.56 10.48 -9.37
CA LEU A 90 6.59 10.75 -10.45
C LEU A 90 5.93 12.13 -10.30
N ASP A 91 5.71 12.58 -9.05
CA ASP A 91 5.22 13.94 -8.75
C ASP A 91 6.13 15.06 -9.29
N GLU A 92 7.43 14.79 -9.52
CA GLU A 92 8.40 15.75 -10.02
C GLU A 92 8.59 15.65 -11.55
N VAL A 93 8.36 14.47 -12.12
CA VAL A 93 8.47 14.21 -13.56
C VAL A 93 7.27 14.77 -14.33
N ILE A 94 6.08 14.75 -13.73
CA ILE A 94 4.84 15.21 -14.37
C ILE A 94 4.55 16.67 -13.97
N PRO A 95 4.45 17.61 -14.93
CA PRO A 95 4.10 18.99 -14.61
C PRO A 95 2.74 19.09 -13.90
N PRO A 96 2.59 19.95 -12.88
CA PRO A 96 1.38 19.97 -12.05
C PRO A 96 0.10 20.37 -12.79
N GLU A 97 0.23 21.10 -13.90
CA GLU A 97 -0.85 21.49 -14.80
C GLU A 97 -1.33 20.36 -15.72
N VAL A 98 -0.55 19.29 -15.87
CA VAL A 98 -0.91 18.15 -16.71
C VAL A 98 -1.70 17.14 -15.90
N LYS A 99 -2.96 16.95 -16.30
CA LYS A 99 -3.83 15.94 -15.69
C LYS A 99 -3.59 14.56 -16.30
N ILE A 100 -3.19 13.60 -15.48
CA ILE A 100 -3.00 12.21 -15.89
C ILE A 100 -4.30 11.42 -15.71
N ALA A 101 -4.78 10.78 -16.79
CA ALA A 101 -6.00 9.97 -16.74
C ALA A 101 -5.73 8.48 -16.50
N TRP A 102 -4.54 8.00 -16.89
CA TRP A 102 -4.18 6.59 -16.85
C TRP A 102 -2.68 6.41 -16.64
N ILE A 103 -2.31 5.41 -15.85
CA ILE A 103 -0.92 5.02 -15.57
C ILE A 103 -0.81 3.50 -15.71
N LYS A 104 0.27 3.03 -16.34
CA LYS A 104 0.73 1.64 -16.17
C LYS A 104 2.04 1.63 -15.40
N ILE A 105 2.11 0.75 -14.41
CA ILE A 105 3.28 0.52 -13.56
C ILE A 105 3.68 -0.95 -13.74
N ASP A 106 4.91 -1.15 -14.16
CA ASP A 106 5.51 -2.44 -14.44
C ASP A 106 7.01 -2.27 -14.24
N VAL A 107 7.43 -2.37 -12.98
CA VAL A 107 8.77 -1.98 -12.53
C VAL A 107 9.42 -3.10 -11.72
N GLU A 108 8.99 -4.34 -11.99
CA GLU A 108 9.60 -5.57 -11.51
C GLU A 108 9.77 -5.61 -9.98
N GLY A 109 8.75 -5.15 -9.24
CA GLY A 109 8.65 -5.18 -7.78
C GLY A 109 8.73 -3.81 -7.10
N GLY A 110 9.17 -2.78 -7.83
CA GLY A 110 9.28 -1.41 -7.34
C GLY A 110 7.95 -0.64 -7.25
N GLU A 111 6.80 -1.30 -7.40
CA GLU A 111 5.51 -0.61 -7.60
C GLU A 111 5.15 0.28 -6.41
N GLN A 112 5.43 -0.17 -5.18
CA GLN A 112 5.13 0.60 -3.97
C GLN A 112 5.94 1.89 -3.92
N GLN A 113 7.21 1.86 -4.29
CA GLN A 113 8.08 3.03 -4.29
C GLN A 113 7.63 4.04 -5.35
N VAL A 114 7.29 3.57 -6.56
CA VAL A 114 6.70 4.43 -7.61
C VAL A 114 5.41 5.09 -7.12
N LEU A 115 4.51 4.32 -6.52
CA LEU A 115 3.24 4.82 -6.00
C LEU A 115 3.46 5.85 -4.87
N ALA A 116 4.39 5.60 -3.95
CA ALA A 116 4.73 6.53 -2.88
C ALA A 116 5.26 7.86 -3.44
N GLY A 117 6.13 7.82 -4.46
CA GLY A 117 6.60 8.99 -5.19
C GLY A 117 5.56 9.69 -6.07
N ALA A 118 4.38 9.09 -6.25
CA ALA A 118 3.26 9.60 -7.06
C ALA A 118 2.06 10.06 -6.22
N THR A 119 2.16 10.09 -4.88
CA THR A 119 1.02 10.31 -3.99
C THR A 119 0.31 11.64 -4.27
N GLY A 120 1.04 12.71 -4.60
CA GLY A 120 0.46 14.00 -4.94
C GLY A 120 -0.40 13.95 -6.20
N LEU A 121 0.14 13.34 -7.26
CA LEU A 121 -0.52 13.11 -8.53
C LEU A 121 -1.76 12.21 -8.37
N LEU A 122 -1.64 11.10 -7.64
CA LEU A 122 -2.75 10.16 -7.42
C LEU A 122 -3.92 10.82 -6.70
N LYS A 123 -3.65 11.64 -5.69
CA LYS A 123 -4.69 12.42 -4.97
C LYS A 123 -5.33 13.49 -5.85
N ARG A 124 -4.52 14.18 -6.66
CA ARG A 124 -4.97 15.30 -7.53
C ARG A 124 -5.81 14.80 -8.69
N ASP A 125 -5.28 13.85 -9.46
CA ASP A 125 -5.83 13.47 -10.76
C ASP A 125 -6.74 12.26 -10.66
N ARG A 126 -6.52 11.41 -9.66
CA ARG A 126 -7.20 10.13 -9.44
C ARG A 126 -7.29 9.28 -10.71
N PRO A 127 -6.13 8.98 -11.35
CA PRO A 127 -6.10 8.22 -12.59
C PRO A 127 -6.56 6.78 -12.39
N TYR A 128 -6.86 6.12 -13.51
CA TYR A 128 -6.83 4.66 -13.56
C TYR A 128 -5.37 4.19 -13.52
N VAL A 129 -5.04 3.24 -12.65
CA VAL A 129 -3.67 2.71 -12.51
C VAL A 129 -3.70 1.20 -12.72
N VAL A 130 -3.02 0.72 -13.75
CA VAL A 130 -2.78 -0.72 -13.95
C VAL A 130 -1.40 -1.03 -13.43
N LEU A 131 -1.28 -1.99 -12.51
CA LEU A 131 0.00 -2.43 -11.97
C LEU A 131 0.19 -3.94 -12.12
N GLU A 132 1.42 -4.34 -12.42
CA GLU A 132 1.90 -5.71 -12.26
C GLU A 132 2.53 -5.83 -10.87
N HIS A 133 1.86 -6.53 -9.95
CA HIS A 133 2.27 -6.64 -8.56
C HIS A 133 1.99 -8.05 -8.03
N GLY A 134 3.04 -8.83 -7.82
CA GLY A 134 2.91 -10.22 -7.37
C GLY A 134 4.16 -10.75 -6.67
N LEU A 135 4.04 -11.99 -6.17
CA LEU A 135 5.12 -12.72 -5.53
C LEU A 135 6.27 -13.01 -6.52
N GLY A 136 7.50 -13.08 -6.02
CA GLY A 136 8.72 -13.27 -6.82
C GLY A 136 9.39 -11.96 -7.21
N ALA A 137 8.66 -10.84 -7.13
CA ALA A 137 9.18 -9.48 -7.29
C ALA A 137 8.92 -8.65 -6.02
N ALA A 138 7.66 -8.48 -5.62
CA ALA A 138 7.27 -7.62 -4.49
C ALA A 138 7.93 -8.01 -3.16
N ASP A 139 8.09 -9.30 -2.90
CA ASP A 139 8.73 -9.84 -1.70
C ASP A 139 10.23 -9.47 -1.62
N CYS A 140 10.91 -9.31 -2.76
CA CYS A 140 12.29 -8.84 -2.81
C CYS A 140 12.44 -7.36 -2.39
N TYR A 141 11.35 -6.60 -2.46
CA TYR A 141 11.27 -5.22 -1.98
C TYR A 141 10.76 -5.12 -0.54
N GLY A 142 10.26 -6.21 0.04
CA GLY A 142 9.55 -6.21 1.32
C GLY A 142 8.17 -5.57 1.24
N THR A 143 7.64 -5.42 0.03
CA THR A 143 6.31 -4.83 -0.22
C THR A 143 5.24 -5.87 0.06
N THR A 144 4.24 -5.51 0.87
CA THR A 144 3.06 -6.35 1.09
C THR A 144 1.86 -5.79 0.31
N PRO A 145 0.86 -6.62 -0.05
CA PRO A 145 -0.34 -6.12 -0.73
C PRO A 145 -1.09 -5.07 0.11
N GLU A 146 -1.02 -5.15 1.43
CA GLU A 146 -1.60 -4.16 2.33
C GLU A 146 -1.03 -2.77 2.12
N MET A 147 0.28 -2.64 1.91
CA MET A 147 0.92 -1.33 1.67
C MET A 147 0.39 -0.65 0.41
N ILE A 148 0.19 -1.43 -0.66
CA ILE A 148 -0.38 -0.96 -1.92
C ILE A 148 -1.85 -0.57 -1.74
N TRP A 149 -2.63 -1.41 -1.05
CA TRP A 149 -4.03 -1.14 -0.76
C TRP A 149 -4.20 0.16 0.04
N ASP A 150 -3.42 0.31 1.11
CA ASP A 150 -3.51 1.43 2.05
C ASP A 150 -3.19 2.74 1.31
N LEU A 151 -2.19 2.74 0.42
CA LEU A 151 -1.84 3.89 -0.42
C LEU A 151 -2.96 4.27 -1.41
N PHE A 152 -3.51 3.30 -2.15
CA PHE A 152 -4.60 3.60 -3.09
C PHE A 152 -5.82 4.18 -2.38
N THR A 153 -6.14 3.66 -1.21
CA THR A 153 -7.27 4.15 -0.42
C THR A 153 -7.03 5.55 0.13
N GLU A 154 -5.81 5.86 0.56
CA GLU A 154 -5.43 7.22 0.92
C GLU A 154 -5.60 8.19 -0.26
N CYS A 155 -5.40 7.69 -1.49
CA CYS A 155 -5.60 8.43 -2.73
C CYS A 155 -7.04 8.40 -3.25
N THR A 156 -8.00 7.88 -2.48
CA THR A 156 -9.42 7.81 -2.88
C THR A 156 -9.66 6.94 -4.12
N LEU A 157 -8.81 5.92 -4.31
CA LEU A 157 -8.90 4.94 -5.39
C LEU A 157 -9.33 3.58 -4.82
N ALA A 158 -10.21 2.89 -5.52
CA ALA A 158 -10.52 1.49 -5.22
C ALA A 158 -9.68 0.58 -6.10
N VAL A 159 -9.45 -0.66 -5.65
CA VAL A 159 -8.63 -1.65 -6.37
C VAL A 159 -9.46 -2.89 -6.71
N SER A 160 -9.19 -3.50 -7.86
CA SER A 160 -9.78 -4.77 -8.28
C SER A 160 -8.80 -5.57 -9.14
N THR A 161 -9.10 -6.84 -9.42
CA THR A 161 -8.45 -7.53 -10.55
C THR A 161 -9.05 -7.03 -11.86
N LEU A 162 -8.30 -7.16 -12.96
CA LEU A 162 -8.81 -6.78 -14.29
C LEU A 162 -10.08 -7.54 -14.66
N GLU A 163 -10.11 -8.85 -14.41
CA GLU A 163 -11.25 -9.72 -14.73
C GLU A 163 -12.52 -9.29 -13.97
N ARG A 164 -12.41 -9.06 -12.66
CA ARG A 164 -13.52 -8.62 -11.82
C ARG A 164 -14.06 -7.27 -12.29
N TRP A 165 -13.16 -6.32 -12.57
CA TRP A 165 -13.56 -5.00 -13.03
C TRP A 165 -14.27 -5.04 -14.38
N LEU A 166 -13.76 -5.84 -15.34
CA LEU A 166 -14.39 -6.03 -16.65
C LEU A 166 -15.78 -6.67 -16.56
N ARG A 167 -16.02 -7.49 -15.53
CA ARG A 167 -17.34 -8.07 -15.23
C ARG A 167 -18.28 -7.12 -14.50
N GLY A 168 -17.82 -5.93 -14.12
CA GLY A 168 -18.59 -4.98 -13.32
C GLY A 168 -18.80 -5.42 -11.87
N GLU A 169 -17.94 -6.29 -11.36
CA GLU A 169 -17.98 -6.71 -9.95
C GLU A 169 -17.47 -5.61 -9.02
N GLU A 170 -17.89 -5.66 -7.76
CA GLU A 170 -17.41 -4.74 -6.74
C GLU A 170 -15.89 -4.83 -6.55
N ALA A 171 -15.30 -3.67 -6.23
CA ALA A 171 -13.90 -3.56 -5.85
C ALA A 171 -13.54 -4.52 -4.72
N LEU A 172 -12.29 -4.96 -4.72
CA LEU A 172 -11.75 -5.76 -3.62
C LEU A 172 -11.70 -4.92 -2.34
N ASP A 173 -12.06 -5.56 -1.23
CA ASP A 173 -11.69 -5.09 0.10
C ASP A 173 -10.23 -5.43 0.40
N ARG A 174 -9.74 -4.99 1.57
CA ARG A 174 -8.33 -5.14 1.96
C ARG A 174 -7.91 -6.61 2.00
N GLU A 175 -8.74 -7.48 2.57
CA GLU A 175 -8.46 -8.91 2.62
C GLU A 175 -8.59 -9.59 1.26
N GLY A 176 -9.56 -9.19 0.43
CA GLY A 176 -9.76 -9.70 -0.92
C GLY A 176 -8.58 -9.37 -1.83
N PHE A 177 -8.02 -8.17 -1.71
CA PHE A 177 -6.79 -7.80 -2.41
C PHE A 177 -5.61 -8.66 -1.96
N SER A 178 -5.41 -8.82 -0.65
CA SER A 178 -4.36 -9.68 -0.08
C SER A 178 -4.51 -11.14 -0.55
N ARG A 179 -5.73 -11.71 -0.51
CA ARG A 179 -6.01 -13.06 -1.01
C ARG A 179 -5.72 -13.20 -2.50
N ALA A 180 -6.12 -12.24 -3.32
CA ALA A 180 -5.85 -12.25 -4.76
C ALA A 180 -4.34 -12.29 -5.03
N PHE A 181 -3.58 -11.40 -4.38
CA PHE A 181 -2.11 -11.36 -4.46
C PHE A 181 -1.47 -12.71 -4.10
N TYR A 182 -1.81 -13.27 -2.93
CA TYR A 182 -1.23 -14.54 -2.49
C TYR A 182 -1.73 -15.76 -3.29
N SER A 183 -2.81 -15.64 -4.05
CA SER A 183 -3.29 -16.68 -4.97
C SER A 183 -2.57 -16.69 -6.33
N GLY A 184 -1.63 -15.76 -6.54
CA GLY A 184 -0.86 -15.65 -7.78
C GLY A 184 -1.50 -14.71 -8.82
N GLU A 185 -2.39 -13.80 -8.41
CA GLU A 185 -2.76 -12.68 -9.27
C GLU A 185 -1.61 -11.67 -9.34
N TYR A 186 -1.31 -11.21 -10.54
CA TYR A 186 -0.27 -10.20 -10.80
C TYR A 186 -0.88 -8.90 -11.30
N TYR A 187 -2.06 -8.91 -11.94
CA TYR A 187 -2.60 -7.75 -12.62
C TYR A 187 -3.77 -7.13 -11.87
N PHE A 188 -3.53 -5.92 -11.38
CA PHE A 188 -4.53 -5.15 -10.65
C PHE A 188 -4.85 -3.83 -11.35
N LEU A 189 -6.05 -3.34 -11.09
CA LEU A 189 -6.52 -2.03 -11.53
C LEU A 189 -6.98 -1.22 -10.31
N ALA A 190 -6.31 -0.10 -10.06
CA ALA A 190 -6.85 0.96 -9.22
C ALA A 190 -7.63 1.96 -10.06
N TYR A 191 -8.75 2.45 -9.55
CA TYR A 191 -9.63 3.35 -10.29
C TYR A 191 -10.39 4.33 -9.38
N PRO A 192 -10.76 5.51 -9.90
CA PRO A 192 -11.51 6.49 -9.14
C PRO A 192 -12.90 5.96 -8.77
N VAL A 193 -13.22 6.01 -7.47
CA VAL A 193 -14.58 5.75 -6.97
C VAL A 193 -15.28 7.04 -6.57
N PRO A 194 -16.59 7.15 -6.80
CA PRO A 194 -17.30 8.35 -6.38
C PRO A 194 -17.14 8.65 -4.89
N ILE A 195 -17.09 9.93 -4.53
CA ILE A 195 -16.78 10.36 -3.16
C ILE A 195 -17.74 9.76 -2.13
N TRP A 196 -19.01 9.52 -2.48
CA TRP A 196 -19.98 8.90 -1.58
C TRP A 196 -19.59 7.46 -1.21
N GLN A 197 -19.02 6.67 -2.13
CA GLN A 197 -18.56 5.31 -1.81
C GLN A 197 -17.38 5.33 -0.83
N VAL A 198 -16.56 6.38 -0.85
CA VAL A 198 -15.46 6.58 0.09
C VAL A 198 -16.02 6.95 1.47
N LEU A 199 -17.00 7.86 1.51
CA LEU A 199 -17.69 8.23 2.74
C LEU A 199 -18.41 7.03 3.36
N ASP A 200 -19.06 6.18 2.56
CA ASP A 200 -19.73 4.96 3.04
C ASP A 200 -18.74 4.00 3.70
N ARG A 201 -17.54 3.81 3.11
CA ARG A 201 -16.47 3.00 3.71
C ARG A 201 -15.97 3.60 5.03
N GLN A 202 -15.75 4.91 5.08
CA GLN A 202 -15.33 5.60 6.31
C GLN A 202 -16.37 5.48 7.42
N VAL A 203 -17.66 5.64 7.09
CA VAL A 203 -18.77 5.44 8.03
C VAL A 203 -18.80 4.00 8.53
N ALA A 204 -18.63 3.01 7.65
CA ALA A 204 -18.56 1.60 8.06
C ALA A 204 -17.38 1.33 9.02
N THR A 205 -16.20 1.90 8.75
CA THR A 205 -15.04 1.81 9.66
C THR A 205 -15.33 2.45 11.02
N LEU A 206 -15.94 3.64 11.05
CA LEU A 206 -16.32 4.31 12.29
C LEU A 206 -17.35 3.50 13.10
N HIS A 207 -18.32 2.87 12.44
CA HIS A 207 -19.26 1.96 13.10
C HIS A 207 -18.54 0.74 13.72
N GLN A 208 -17.57 0.14 13.01
CA GLN A 208 -16.78 -0.98 13.54
C GLN A 208 -15.95 -0.57 14.76
N GLN A 209 -15.32 0.61 14.72
CA GLN A 209 -14.55 1.16 15.83
C GLN A 209 -15.46 1.47 17.04
N LEU A 210 -16.63 2.06 16.80
CA LEU A 210 -17.61 2.33 17.84
C LEU A 210 -18.06 1.03 18.52
N ALA A 211 -18.38 -0.02 17.75
CA ALA A 211 -18.78 -1.32 18.29
C ALA A 211 -17.67 -1.95 19.16
N THR A 212 -16.40 -1.78 18.77
CA THR A 212 -15.25 -2.27 19.55
C THR A 212 -15.10 -1.51 20.87
N LEU A 213 -15.26 -0.17 20.84
CA LEU A 213 -15.24 0.67 22.04
C LEU A 213 -16.39 0.33 22.99
N GLU A 214 -17.59 0.07 22.48
CA GLU A 214 -18.74 -0.35 23.29
C GLU A 214 -18.47 -1.68 24.00
N GLN A 215 -17.85 -2.65 23.33
CA GLN A 215 -17.45 -3.92 23.93
C GLN A 215 -16.40 -3.74 25.04
N GLN A 216 -15.39 -2.90 24.80
CA GLN A 216 -14.37 -2.57 25.81
C GLN A 216 -15.00 -1.91 27.04
N TYR A 217 -15.89 -0.94 26.84
CA TYR A 217 -16.60 -0.27 27.93
C TYR A 217 -17.50 -1.23 28.72
N ALA A 218 -18.19 -2.15 28.04
CA ALA A 218 -18.99 -3.18 28.70
C ALA A 218 -18.13 -4.10 29.58
N LEU A 219 -16.94 -4.50 29.10
CA LEU A 219 -15.98 -5.30 29.84
C LEU A 219 -15.46 -4.56 31.08
N GLU A 220 -15.08 -3.28 30.93
CA GLU A 220 -14.63 -2.44 32.05
C GLU A 220 -15.69 -2.35 33.15
N ARG A 221 -16.97 -2.18 32.77
CA ARG A 221 -18.09 -2.17 33.73
C ARG A 221 -18.25 -3.49 34.46
N GLN A 222 -18.10 -4.63 33.76
CA GLN A 222 -18.17 -5.95 34.39
C GLN A 222 -17.03 -6.16 35.39
N VAL A 223 -15.79 -5.79 35.01
CA VAL A 223 -14.62 -5.88 35.89
C VAL A 223 -14.81 -4.98 37.12
N SER A 224 -15.25 -3.74 36.93
CA SER A 224 -15.51 -2.80 38.03
C SER A 224 -16.59 -3.32 38.99
N ALA A 225 -17.70 -3.84 38.47
CA ALA A 225 -18.77 -4.41 39.28
C ALA A 225 -18.30 -5.63 40.09
N ARG A 226 -17.49 -6.52 39.49
CA ARG A 226 -16.91 -7.66 40.19
C ARG A 226 -15.95 -7.23 41.30
N LEU A 227 -15.07 -6.25 41.03
CA LEU A 227 -14.18 -5.69 42.05
C LEU A 227 -14.95 -5.08 43.21
N GLN A 228 -16.04 -4.35 42.94
CA GLN A 228 -16.91 -3.82 43.99
C GLN A 228 -17.54 -4.93 44.84
N GLN A 229 -18.04 -5.99 44.20
CA GLN A 229 -18.58 -7.16 44.92
C GLN A 229 -17.52 -7.83 45.80
N GLU A 230 -16.30 -8.01 45.30
CA GLU A 230 -15.17 -8.59 46.04
C GLU A 230 -14.76 -7.68 47.22
N ILE A 231 -14.70 -6.36 47.03
CA ILE A 231 -14.42 -5.39 48.10
C ILE A 231 -15.50 -5.49 49.20
N VAL A 232 -16.78 -5.53 48.84
CA VAL A 232 -17.89 -5.67 49.79
C VAL A 232 -17.82 -7.02 50.52
N ALA A 233 -17.53 -8.11 49.81
CA ALA A 233 -17.35 -9.44 50.39
C ALA A 233 -16.17 -9.46 51.37
N MET A 234 -15.05 -8.83 51.02
CA MET A 234 -13.89 -8.68 51.91
C MET A 234 -14.25 -7.86 53.15
N ALA A 235 -14.83 -6.66 52.99
CA ALA A 235 -15.20 -5.79 54.11
C ALA A 235 -16.19 -6.44 55.09
N SER A 236 -17.08 -7.31 54.59
CA SER A 236 -18.08 -8.01 55.41
C SER A 236 -17.55 -9.30 56.08
N SER A 237 -16.32 -9.73 55.74
CA SER A 237 -15.77 -11.01 56.20
C SER A 237 -15.38 -11.00 57.69
N LYS A 238 -15.43 -12.19 58.31
CA LYS A 238 -15.05 -12.39 59.72
C LYS A 238 -13.60 -11.96 60.00
N PHE A 239 -12.71 -12.13 59.02
CA PHE A 239 -11.30 -11.75 59.14
C PHE A 239 -11.14 -10.23 59.27
N TRP A 240 -11.82 -9.45 58.45
CA TRP A 240 -11.75 -7.99 58.49
C TRP A 240 -12.43 -7.40 59.72
N LYS A 241 -13.57 -7.96 60.13
CA LYS A 241 -14.22 -7.60 61.42
C LYS A 241 -13.30 -7.88 62.62
N ALA A 242 -12.64 -9.03 62.65
CA ALA A 242 -11.70 -9.37 63.73
C ALA A 242 -10.47 -8.45 63.74
N ARG A 243 -9.94 -8.11 62.56
CA ARG A 243 -8.84 -7.16 62.39
C ARG A 243 -9.21 -5.76 62.88
N GLU A 244 -10.41 -5.27 62.55
CA GLU A 244 -10.90 -3.96 63.01
C GLU A 244 -11.07 -3.93 64.53
N LEU A 245 -11.69 -4.95 65.12
CA LEU A 245 -11.79 -5.11 66.57
C LEU A 245 -10.42 -5.15 67.25
N TRP A 246 -9.43 -5.79 66.64
CA TRP A 246 -8.05 -5.81 67.13
C TRP A 246 -7.38 -4.44 67.10
N PHE A 247 -7.61 -3.64 66.05
CA PHE A 247 -7.14 -2.25 66.00
C PHE A 247 -7.79 -1.38 67.07
N GLN A 248 -9.10 -1.51 67.28
CA GLN A 248 -9.81 -0.79 68.35
C GLN A 248 -9.31 -1.19 69.74
N LEU A 249 -9.09 -2.49 69.97
CA LEU A 249 -8.50 -3.00 71.21
C LEU A 249 -7.11 -2.39 71.46
N LYS A 250 -6.22 -2.41 70.45
CA LYS A 250 -4.89 -1.79 70.54
C LYS A 250 -4.95 -0.30 70.84
N LYS A 251 -5.92 0.43 70.28
CA LYS A 251 -6.10 1.86 70.51
C LYS A 251 -6.57 2.13 71.94
N LYS A 252 -7.50 1.32 72.46
CA LYS A 252 -7.99 1.42 73.84
C LYS A 252 -6.88 1.13 74.86
N LEU A 253 -6.08 0.09 74.63
CA LEU A 253 -4.95 -0.29 75.49
C LEU A 253 -3.77 0.70 75.46
N LYS A 254 -3.68 1.59 74.47
CA LYS A 254 -2.66 2.65 74.40
C LYS A 254 -3.12 3.98 75.01
N GLY A 255 -4.41 4.13 75.31
CA GLY A 255 -5.00 5.35 75.88
C GLY A 255 -5.39 5.23 77.36
N SER A 256 -5.00 4.13 78.01
CA SER A 256 -5.18 3.79 79.43
C SER A 256 -3.82 3.50 80.04
#